data_AF-A0A915YF49-F1
#
_entry.id   AF-A0A915YF49-F1
#
_cell.length_a   1.000
_cell.length_b   1.000
_cell.length_c   1.000
_cell.angle_alpha   90.00
_cell.angle_beta   90.00
_cell.angle_gamma   90.00
#
_symmetry.space_group_name_H-M   'P 1'
#
loop_
_entity.id
_entity.type
_entity.pdbx_description
1 polymer ?
#
loop_
_entity_poly.entity_id
_entity_poly.type
_entity_poly.pdbx_seq_one_letter_code
_entity_poly.pdbx_strand_id
1 'polypeptide(L)'
;MENKLIKAAKFVRKMSNNNNNEDLNQRAESAVRNHVIWSMGAGFIPIPIADFVAVAAVQLDMIRTISNIYGVDFKETEGKALVTSLTGSGLSRLGANALIKLIPGFGSVLGGVSMSIVSGASTYALGQVFKTHFSVGGTFLDFDTDRFQRYYDEQFEKGKEVAQDIQKEKEENGAVAEDPIAYTHTQKEEVPTAQDATPNAPDANSEIVRKLKELAELKDMGVIDDEEFAQMKARLIENYK
;
A
#
# COMPACT_ATOMS: atom_id res chain seq x y z
N MET A 1 12.88 54.33 -2.37
CA MET A 1 12.45 53.30 -3.35
C MET A 1 12.59 51.87 -2.82
N GLU A 2 13.33 51.61 -1.72
CA GLU A 2 13.62 50.26 -1.20
C GLU A 2 12.40 49.40 -0.78
N ASN A 3 11.27 49.99 -0.39
CA ASN A 3 10.13 49.23 0.13
C ASN A 3 9.32 48.47 -0.93
N LYS A 4 9.37 48.87 -2.21
CA LYS A 4 8.60 48.21 -3.29
C LYS A 4 9.26 46.90 -3.75
N LEU A 5 10.58 46.88 -3.82
CA LEU A 5 11.36 45.75 -4.30
C LEU A 5 11.33 44.59 -3.31
N ILE A 6 11.43 44.88 -2.00
CA ILE A 6 11.31 43.88 -0.93
C ILE A 6 9.90 43.26 -0.90
N LYS A 7 8.86 44.07 -1.13
CA LYS A 7 7.46 43.59 -1.18
C LYS A 7 7.21 42.70 -2.40
N ALA A 8 7.77 43.06 -3.56
CA ALA A 8 7.71 42.24 -4.77
C ALA A 8 8.44 40.91 -4.61
N ALA A 9 9.65 40.90 -4.03
CA ALA A 9 10.42 39.68 -3.79
C ALA A 9 9.70 38.71 -2.82
N LYS A 10 9.11 39.22 -1.72
CA LYS A 10 8.29 38.39 -0.82
C LYS A 10 7.04 37.84 -1.52
N PHE A 11 6.41 38.63 -2.38
CA PHE A 11 5.22 38.21 -3.12
C PHE A 11 5.54 37.12 -4.15
N VAL A 12 6.61 37.29 -4.94
CA VAL A 12 7.07 36.28 -5.92
C VAL A 12 7.49 34.99 -5.21
N ARG A 13 8.24 35.08 -4.10
CA ARG A 13 8.59 33.90 -3.29
C ARG A 13 7.36 33.20 -2.72
N LYS A 14 6.36 33.94 -2.24
CA LYS A 14 5.10 33.37 -1.74
C LYS A 14 4.30 32.69 -2.86
N MET A 15 4.19 33.31 -4.04
CA MET A 15 3.52 32.70 -5.19
C MET A 15 4.25 31.44 -5.68
N SER A 16 5.58 31.49 -5.80
CA SER A 16 6.39 30.33 -6.21
C SER A 16 6.23 29.17 -5.22
N ASN A 17 6.24 29.44 -3.91
CA ASN A 17 6.06 28.40 -2.90
C ASN A 17 4.64 27.82 -2.93
N ASN A 18 3.61 28.64 -3.13
CA ASN A 18 2.22 28.17 -3.21
C ASN A 18 1.99 27.25 -4.41
N ASN A 19 2.47 27.65 -5.59
CA ASN A 19 2.29 26.85 -6.82
C ASN A 19 3.02 25.51 -6.72
N ASN A 20 4.22 25.48 -6.13
CA ASN A 20 4.95 24.23 -5.90
C ASN A 20 4.19 23.32 -4.94
N ASN A 21 3.71 23.83 -3.81
CA ASN A 21 2.96 23.01 -2.85
C ASN A 21 1.65 22.48 -3.43
N GLU A 22 0.98 23.27 -4.28
CA GLU A 22 -0.25 22.85 -4.96
C GLU A 22 0.03 21.72 -5.97
N ASP A 23 1.12 21.81 -6.74
CA ASP A 23 1.60 20.74 -7.63
C ASP A 23 1.95 19.47 -6.84
N LEU A 24 2.73 19.59 -5.75
CA LEU A 24 3.08 18.46 -4.90
C LEU A 24 1.85 17.78 -4.29
N ASN A 25 0.87 18.57 -3.84
CA ASN A 25 -0.37 18.05 -3.27
C ASN A 25 -1.22 17.32 -4.32
N GLN A 26 -1.30 17.83 -5.55
CA GLN A 26 -2.02 17.17 -6.65
C GLN A 26 -1.35 15.83 -7.01
N ARG A 27 -0.04 15.84 -7.14
CA ARG A 27 0.79 14.64 -7.38
C ARG A 27 0.61 13.59 -6.29
N ALA A 28 0.60 14.02 -5.03
CA ALA A 28 0.35 13.14 -3.89
C ALA A 28 -1.09 12.60 -3.89
N GLU A 29 -2.08 13.40 -4.26
CA GLU A 29 -3.47 12.94 -4.38
C GLU A 29 -3.62 11.85 -5.44
N SER A 30 -3.01 12.02 -6.62
CA SER A 30 -3.01 10.99 -7.66
C SER A 30 -2.28 9.71 -7.22
N ALA A 31 -1.18 9.84 -6.46
CA ALA A 31 -0.54 8.68 -5.84
C ALA A 31 -1.49 7.96 -4.89
N VAL A 32 -2.22 8.68 -4.04
CA VAL A 32 -3.22 8.08 -3.14
C VAL A 32 -4.31 7.38 -3.94
N ARG A 33 -4.91 8.05 -4.94
CA ARG A 33 -6.00 7.49 -5.76
C ARG A 33 -5.59 6.18 -6.45
N ASN A 34 -4.42 6.15 -7.08
CA ASN A 34 -3.96 4.94 -7.76
C ASN A 34 -3.75 3.79 -6.78
N HIS A 35 -3.13 4.04 -5.63
CA HIS A 35 -2.94 2.99 -4.62
C HIS A 35 -4.26 2.53 -3.99
N VAL A 36 -5.27 3.40 -3.89
CA VAL A 36 -6.63 2.98 -3.52
C VAL A 36 -7.16 1.95 -4.54
N ILE A 37 -7.08 2.26 -5.85
CA ILE A 37 -7.49 1.33 -6.93
C ILE A 37 -6.75 -0.01 -6.81
N TRP A 38 -5.42 0.02 -6.65
CA TRP A 38 -4.59 -1.18 -6.47
C TRP A 38 -5.00 -1.99 -5.23
N SER A 39 -5.21 -1.33 -4.10
CA SER A 39 -5.57 -1.97 -2.83
C SER A 39 -6.97 -2.59 -2.86
N MET A 40 -7.90 -2.02 -3.63
CA MET A 40 -9.24 -2.57 -3.86
C MET A 40 -9.21 -3.84 -4.73
N GLY A 41 -8.19 -3.97 -5.59
CA GLY A 41 -8.00 -5.08 -6.52
C GLY A 41 -7.19 -6.25 -5.97
N ALA A 42 -6.49 -6.10 -4.84
CA ALA A 42 -5.55 -7.09 -4.29
C ALA A 42 -6.18 -8.41 -3.78
N GLY A 43 -7.47 -8.69 -4.03
CA GLY A 43 -8.20 -9.84 -3.49
C GLY A 43 -8.28 -11.08 -4.39
N PHE A 44 -7.23 -11.44 -5.12
CA PHE A 44 -7.25 -12.58 -6.06
C PHE A 44 -6.42 -13.80 -5.61
N ILE A 45 -6.00 -13.87 -4.34
CA ILE A 45 -5.29 -15.02 -3.78
C ILE A 45 -6.19 -15.70 -2.74
N PRO A 46 -6.49 -17.01 -2.84
CA PRO A 46 -7.37 -17.73 -1.91
C PRO A 46 -6.69 -18.01 -0.55
N ILE A 47 -5.95 -17.03 -0.01
CA ILE A 47 -5.30 -17.10 1.30
C ILE A 47 -5.59 -15.77 2.04
N PRO A 48 -6.49 -15.76 3.04
CA PRO A 48 -6.92 -14.54 3.73
C PRO A 48 -5.79 -13.68 4.32
N ILE A 49 -4.65 -14.27 4.68
CA ILE A 49 -3.48 -13.54 5.19
C ILE A 49 -2.71 -12.84 4.05
N ALA A 50 -2.65 -13.46 2.87
CA ALA A 50 -1.94 -12.90 1.72
C ALA A 50 -2.58 -11.58 1.25
N ASP A 51 -3.91 -11.47 1.32
CA ASP A 51 -4.65 -10.26 0.97
C ASP A 51 -4.26 -9.07 1.87
N PHE A 52 -4.13 -9.27 3.19
CA PHE A 52 -3.68 -8.22 4.10
C PHE A 52 -2.22 -7.82 3.87
N VAL A 53 -1.34 -8.78 3.59
CA VAL A 53 0.07 -8.51 3.27
C VAL A 53 0.19 -7.73 1.96
N ALA A 54 -0.59 -8.10 0.94
CA ALA A 54 -0.64 -7.39 -0.33
C ALA A 54 -1.11 -5.93 -0.14
N VAL A 55 -2.19 -5.73 0.62
CA VAL A 55 -2.69 -4.37 0.94
C VAL A 55 -1.64 -3.57 1.72
N ALA A 56 -0.98 -4.17 2.71
CA ALA A 56 0.07 -3.49 3.45
C ALA A 56 1.27 -3.11 2.56
N ALA A 57 1.63 -3.96 1.60
CA ALA A 57 2.68 -3.65 0.63
C ALA A 57 2.29 -2.47 -0.27
N VAL A 58 1.05 -2.44 -0.77
CA VAL A 58 0.50 -1.30 -1.53
C VAL A 58 0.52 -0.03 -0.68
N GLN A 59 0.13 -0.10 0.59
CA GLN A 59 0.14 1.05 1.49
C GLN A 59 1.57 1.57 1.77
N LEU A 60 2.56 0.68 1.91
CA LEU A 60 3.96 1.08 2.07
C LEU A 60 4.54 1.73 0.82
N ASP A 61 4.25 1.18 -0.35
CA ASP A 61 4.70 1.75 -1.63
C ASP A 61 4.08 3.15 -1.88
N MET A 62 2.81 3.32 -1.52
CA MET A 62 2.14 4.62 -1.52
C MET A 62 2.88 5.63 -0.62
N ILE A 63 3.21 5.23 0.61
CA ILE A 63 3.92 6.11 1.55
C ILE A 63 5.31 6.47 1.03
N ARG A 64 6.04 5.51 0.44
CA ARG A 64 7.32 5.76 -0.23
C ARG A 64 7.16 6.78 -1.36
N THR A 65 6.15 6.60 -2.19
CA THR A 65 5.82 7.53 -3.28
C THR A 65 5.52 8.93 -2.74
N ILE A 66 4.67 9.06 -1.72
CA ILE A 66 4.36 10.34 -1.08
C ILE A 66 5.62 10.98 -0.45
N SER A 67 6.48 10.18 0.17
CA SER A 67 7.76 10.65 0.73
C SER A 67 8.63 11.28 -0.37
N ASN A 68 8.76 10.60 -1.52
CA ASN A 68 9.52 11.09 -2.67
C ASN A 68 8.94 12.38 -3.25
N ILE A 69 7.61 12.55 -3.26
CA ILE A 69 6.95 13.77 -3.72
C ILE A 69 7.37 14.97 -2.88
N TYR A 70 7.32 14.83 -1.57
CA TYR A 70 7.64 15.91 -0.63
C TYR A 70 9.13 16.04 -0.31
N GLY A 71 9.99 15.18 -0.89
CA GLY A 71 11.43 15.17 -0.63
C GLY A 71 11.79 14.73 0.78
N VAL A 72 10.97 13.86 1.39
CA VAL A 72 11.22 13.24 2.69
C VAL A 72 11.91 11.89 2.46
N ASP A 73 12.99 11.62 3.18
CA ASP A 73 13.65 10.32 3.11
C ASP A 73 12.72 9.21 3.62
N PHE A 74 12.38 8.27 2.73
CA PHE A 74 11.54 7.15 3.11
C PHE A 74 12.26 6.26 4.13
N LYS A 75 11.57 5.97 5.22
CA LYS A 75 12.05 5.07 6.27
C LYS A 75 11.14 3.88 6.41
N GLU A 76 11.59 2.72 5.95
CA GLU A 76 10.73 1.54 5.85
C GLU A 76 10.24 1.03 7.21
N THR A 77 11.12 0.98 8.20
CA THR A 77 10.78 0.51 9.55
C THR A 77 9.75 1.43 10.22
N GLU A 78 9.97 2.74 10.17
CA GLU A 78 9.06 3.74 10.70
C GLU A 78 7.74 3.76 9.92
N GLY A 79 7.79 3.66 8.59
CA GLY A 79 6.59 3.54 7.75
C GLY A 79 5.74 2.33 8.14
N LYS A 80 6.35 1.15 8.29
CA LYS A 80 5.66 -0.07 8.75
C LYS A 80 5.04 0.09 10.13
N ALA A 81 5.79 0.68 11.07
CA ALA A 81 5.31 0.93 12.42
C ALA A 81 4.11 1.88 12.43
N LEU A 82 4.17 2.97 11.66
CA LEU A 82 3.07 3.93 11.54
C LEU A 82 1.83 3.31 10.89
N VAL A 83 1.99 2.58 9.78
CA VAL A 83 0.89 1.83 9.14
C VAL A 83 0.22 0.88 10.13
N THR A 84 1.03 0.09 10.84
CA THR A 84 0.53 -0.89 11.81
C THR A 84 -0.16 -0.19 12.99
N SER A 85 0.37 0.92 13.48
CA SER A 85 -0.21 1.67 14.59
C SER A 85 -1.55 2.31 14.22
N LEU A 86 -1.64 2.96 13.06
CA LEU A 86 -2.84 3.68 12.60
C LEU A 86 -3.96 2.71 12.23
N THR A 87 -3.63 1.69 11.43
CA THR A 87 -4.59 0.68 10.98
C THR A 87 -4.98 -0.27 12.12
N GLY A 88 -4.01 -0.70 12.95
CA GLY A 88 -4.26 -1.60 14.08
C GLY A 88 -5.12 -0.98 15.18
N SER A 89 -4.95 0.30 15.46
CA SER A 89 -5.81 1.04 16.40
C SER A 89 -7.24 1.20 15.85
N GLY A 90 -7.37 1.42 14.53
CA GLY A 90 -8.66 1.41 13.84
C GLY A 90 -9.38 0.06 13.97
N LEU A 91 -8.69 -1.04 13.70
CA LEU A 91 -9.22 -2.40 13.82
C LEU A 91 -9.61 -2.76 15.26
N SER A 92 -8.83 -2.32 16.25
CA SER A 92 -9.11 -2.56 17.67
C SER A 92 -10.46 -1.97 18.11
N ARG A 93 -10.85 -0.83 17.53
CA ARG A 93 -12.15 -0.18 17.79
C ARG A 93 -13.32 -0.87 17.11
N LEU A 94 -13.08 -1.61 16.03
CA LEU A 94 -14.11 -2.46 15.39
C LEU A 94 -14.43 -3.70 16.24
N GLY A 95 -13.59 -4.00 17.24
CA GLY A 95 -13.77 -5.09 18.21
C GLY A 95 -13.38 -6.46 17.65
N ALA A 96 -12.97 -7.38 18.53
CA ALA A 96 -12.54 -8.73 18.15
C ALA A 96 -13.60 -9.51 17.34
N ASN A 97 -14.89 -9.17 17.51
CA ASN A 97 -16.01 -9.77 16.78
C ASN A 97 -16.04 -9.44 15.28
N ALA A 98 -15.36 -8.38 14.83
CA ALA A 98 -15.17 -8.07 13.42
C ALA A 98 -14.15 -9.02 12.76
N LEU A 99 -13.09 -9.36 13.49
CA LEU A 99 -12.04 -10.26 13.01
C LEU A 99 -12.54 -11.71 12.91
N ILE A 100 -13.46 -12.13 13.78
CA ILE A 100 -14.10 -13.46 13.72
C ILE A 100 -14.99 -13.62 12.48
N LYS A 101 -15.50 -12.53 11.88
CA LYS A 101 -16.32 -12.60 10.65
C LYS A 101 -15.50 -12.71 9.36
N LEU A 102 -14.16 -12.70 9.43
CA LEU A 102 -13.24 -12.94 8.30
C LEU A 102 -13.13 -14.42 7.89
N ILE A 103 -13.96 -15.31 8.43
CA ILE A 103 -13.98 -16.75 8.09
C ILE A 103 -14.39 -16.94 6.61
N PRO A 104 -13.64 -17.75 5.83
CA PRO A 104 -13.86 -17.92 4.40
C PRO A 104 -15.19 -18.60 4.08
N GLY A 105 -15.87 -18.13 3.02
CA GLY A 105 -17.15 -18.67 2.51
C GLY A 105 -18.31 -17.68 2.54
N PHE A 106 -18.19 -16.59 3.30
CA PHE A 106 -19.09 -15.45 3.26
C PHE A 106 -18.24 -14.21 2.95
N GLY A 107 -18.63 -13.43 1.94
CA GLY A 107 -18.07 -12.09 1.76
C GLY A 107 -18.32 -11.31 3.04
N SER A 108 -17.29 -11.17 3.86
CA SER A 108 -17.37 -10.63 5.21
C SER A 108 -17.73 -9.16 5.14
N VAL A 109 -19.04 -8.89 5.19
CA VAL A 109 -19.57 -7.55 5.20
C VAL A 109 -19.33 -6.96 6.61
N LEU A 110 -18.31 -6.15 6.75
CA LEU A 110 -18.10 -5.33 7.93
C LEU A 110 -19.18 -4.23 7.94
N GLY A 111 -20.37 -4.55 8.48
CA GLY A 111 -21.47 -3.59 8.66
C GLY A 111 -22.11 -3.03 7.38
N GLY A 112 -22.18 -3.80 6.30
CA GLY A 112 -22.66 -3.35 4.98
C GLY A 112 -21.57 -3.13 3.91
N VAL A 113 -20.29 -3.09 4.31
CA VAL A 113 -19.16 -2.70 3.44
C VAL A 113 -18.30 -3.92 3.04
N SER A 114 -17.91 -3.99 1.76
CA SER A 114 -17.04 -5.06 1.23
C SER A 114 -15.57 -4.88 1.64
N MET A 115 -14.79 -5.96 1.59
CA MET A 115 -13.35 -5.91 1.90
C MET A 115 -12.58 -5.01 0.93
N SER A 116 -12.96 -4.97 -0.36
CA SER A 116 -12.37 -4.02 -1.31
C SER A 116 -12.58 -2.58 -0.87
N ILE A 117 -13.80 -2.22 -0.44
CA ILE A 117 -14.09 -0.85 0.04
C ILE A 117 -13.31 -0.56 1.33
N VAL A 118 -13.23 -1.51 2.26
CA VAL A 118 -12.45 -1.34 3.52
C VAL A 118 -10.96 -1.15 3.21
N SER A 119 -10.41 -1.94 2.29
CA SER A 119 -9.02 -1.84 1.84
C SER A 119 -8.75 -0.47 1.20
N GLY A 120 -9.60 -0.06 0.26
CA GLY A 120 -9.51 1.26 -0.38
C GLY A 120 -9.63 2.40 0.62
N ALA A 121 -10.54 2.31 1.58
CA ALA A 121 -10.74 3.31 2.63
C ALA A 121 -9.51 3.45 3.54
N SER A 122 -8.91 2.33 3.96
CA SER A 122 -7.69 2.32 4.77
C SER A 122 -6.52 2.93 4.02
N THR A 123 -6.34 2.56 2.75
CA THR A 123 -5.28 3.11 1.89
C THR A 123 -5.46 4.61 1.68
N TYR A 124 -6.68 5.06 1.41
CA TYR A 124 -7.00 6.48 1.29
C TYR A 124 -6.67 7.23 2.60
N ALA A 125 -7.10 6.70 3.74
CA ALA A 125 -6.88 7.33 5.04
C ALA A 125 -5.40 7.51 5.37
N LEU A 126 -4.58 6.45 5.19
CA LEU A 126 -3.13 6.54 5.36
C LEU A 126 -2.53 7.58 4.41
N GLY A 127 -2.93 7.54 3.14
CA GLY A 127 -2.45 8.46 2.12
C GLY A 127 -2.68 9.92 2.52
N GLN A 128 -3.88 10.23 3.00
CA GLN A 128 -4.24 11.58 3.45
C GLN A 128 -3.47 12.00 4.71
N VAL A 129 -3.26 11.09 5.67
CA VAL A 129 -2.44 11.36 6.86
C VAL A 129 -1.01 11.74 6.47
N PHE A 130 -0.33 10.90 5.67
CA PHE A 130 1.06 11.14 5.26
C PHE A 130 1.18 12.36 4.35
N LYS A 131 0.27 12.54 3.40
CA LYS A 131 0.20 13.73 2.54
C LYS A 131 0.08 15.00 3.38
N THR A 132 -0.88 15.05 4.31
CA THR A 132 -1.06 16.21 5.18
C THR A 132 0.18 16.47 6.03
N HIS A 133 0.75 15.43 6.64
CA HIS A 133 1.93 15.56 7.50
C HIS A 133 3.16 16.09 6.74
N PHE A 134 3.47 15.53 5.58
CA PHE A 134 4.63 15.96 4.79
C PHE A 134 4.40 17.30 4.09
N SER A 135 3.15 17.64 3.72
CA SER A 135 2.83 18.96 3.12
C SER A 135 3.11 20.14 4.05
N VAL A 136 3.11 19.92 5.37
CA VAL A 136 3.45 20.94 6.37
C VAL A 136 4.92 20.86 6.82
N GLY A 137 5.73 20.02 6.17
CA GLY A 137 7.16 19.84 6.44
C GLY A 137 7.48 18.83 7.54
N GLY A 138 6.52 17.97 7.92
CA GLY A 138 6.76 16.87 8.84
C GLY A 138 7.60 15.76 8.24
N THR A 139 8.13 14.90 9.11
CA THR A 139 8.96 13.74 8.78
C THR A 139 8.49 12.50 9.56
N PHE A 140 9.10 11.34 9.32
CA PHE A 140 8.82 10.15 10.12
C PHE A 140 9.19 10.31 11.60
N LEU A 141 10.09 11.23 11.97
CA LEU A 141 10.60 11.39 13.33
C LEU A 141 9.70 12.27 14.23
N ASP A 142 8.86 13.12 13.63
CA ASP A 142 7.99 14.08 14.32
C ASP A 142 6.50 13.74 14.20
N PHE A 143 6.22 12.46 13.91
CA PHE A 143 4.88 11.96 13.69
C PHE A 143 4.10 11.78 15.00
N ASP A 144 3.03 12.56 15.19
CA ASP A 144 2.13 12.47 16.35
C ASP A 144 1.02 11.46 16.09
N THR A 145 1.23 10.21 16.52
CA THR A 145 0.31 9.10 16.28
C THR A 145 -1.08 9.34 16.85
N ASP A 146 -1.22 10.01 18.00
CA ASP A 146 -2.53 10.21 18.65
C ASP A 146 -3.37 11.23 17.88
N ARG A 147 -2.75 12.33 17.45
CA ARG A 147 -3.41 13.33 16.61
C ARG A 147 -3.79 12.75 15.26
N PHE A 148 -2.88 12.00 14.65
CA PHE A 148 -3.12 11.42 13.34
C PHE A 148 -4.07 10.23 13.37
N GLN A 149 -4.25 9.55 14.50
CA GLN A 149 -5.27 8.51 14.63
C GLN A 149 -6.68 9.08 14.42
N ARG A 150 -6.99 10.24 15.01
CA ARG A 150 -8.30 10.88 14.82
C ARG A 150 -8.51 11.31 13.38
N TYR A 151 -7.48 11.87 12.75
CA TYR A 151 -7.54 12.27 11.35
C TYR A 151 -7.65 11.06 10.43
N TYR A 152 -6.94 9.96 10.73
CA TYR A 152 -7.08 8.69 10.05
C TYR A 152 -8.52 8.19 10.09
N ASP A 153 -9.17 8.18 11.26
CA ASP A 153 -10.55 7.71 11.38
C ASP A 153 -11.52 8.56 10.54
N GLU A 154 -11.36 9.89 10.55
CA GLU A 154 -12.15 10.79 9.70
C GLU A 154 -11.94 10.52 8.21
N GLN A 155 -10.68 10.36 7.80
CA GLN A 155 -10.34 10.09 6.41
C GLN A 155 -10.72 8.67 5.98
N PHE A 156 -10.78 7.70 6.90
CA PHE A 156 -11.29 6.37 6.64
C PHE A 156 -12.77 6.40 6.27
N GLU A 157 -13.56 7.20 6.98
CA GLU A 157 -14.98 7.38 6.65
C GLU A 157 -15.16 7.98 5.25
N LYS A 158 -14.41 9.04 4.91
CA LYS A 158 -14.39 9.60 3.55
C LYS A 158 -13.86 8.61 2.50
N GLY A 159 -12.85 7.82 2.89
CA GLY A 159 -12.24 6.81 2.04
C GLY A 159 -13.20 5.70 1.63
N LYS A 160 -14.22 5.38 2.46
CA LYS A 160 -15.28 4.44 2.07
C LYS A 160 -16.11 4.98 0.91
N GLU A 161 -16.44 6.27 0.91
CA GLU A 161 -17.17 6.92 -0.19
C GLU A 161 -16.33 6.91 -1.47
N VAL A 162 -15.05 7.31 -1.37
CA VAL A 162 -14.11 7.27 -2.50
C VAL A 162 -13.99 5.86 -3.09
N ALA A 163 -13.82 4.84 -2.24
CA ALA A 163 -13.71 3.46 -2.69
C ALA A 163 -15.04 2.92 -3.26
N GLN A 164 -16.19 3.34 -2.72
CA GLN A 164 -17.49 3.01 -3.31
C GLN A 164 -17.66 3.60 -4.70
N ASP A 165 -17.24 4.84 -4.92
CA ASP A 165 -17.35 5.50 -6.22
C ASP A 165 -16.40 4.87 -7.25
N ILE A 166 -15.17 4.54 -6.85
CA ILE A 166 -14.23 3.76 -7.69
C ILE A 166 -14.82 2.38 -8.04
N GLN A 167 -15.48 1.72 -7.08
CA GLN A 167 -16.13 0.42 -7.31
C GLN A 167 -17.28 0.54 -8.33
N LYS A 168 -18.12 1.58 -8.22
CA LYS A 168 -19.18 1.85 -9.21
C LYS A 168 -18.59 2.16 -10.58
N GLU A 169 -17.56 3.00 -10.65
CA GLU A 169 -16.86 3.32 -11.91
C GLU A 169 -16.32 2.05 -12.59
N LYS A 170 -15.77 1.12 -11.81
CA LYS A 170 -15.33 -0.18 -12.31
C LYS A 170 -16.47 -1.04 -12.84
N GLU A 171 -17.62 -1.04 -12.17
CA GLU A 171 -18.81 -1.80 -12.58
C GLU A 171 -19.43 -1.23 -13.87
N GLU A 172 -19.41 0.09 -14.04
CA GLU A 172 -19.93 0.78 -15.21
C GLU A 172 -18.98 0.69 -16.42
N ASN A 173 -17.67 0.85 -16.21
CA ASN A 173 -16.68 1.00 -17.28
C ASN A 173 -15.79 -0.24 -17.50
N GLY A 174 -15.92 -1.28 -16.66
CA GLY A 174 -15.13 -2.51 -16.68
C GLY A 174 -13.73 -2.39 -16.08
N ALA A 175 -13.08 -1.23 -16.20
CA ALA A 175 -11.80 -0.90 -15.59
C ALA A 175 -11.77 0.57 -15.13
N VAL A 176 -11.02 0.84 -14.06
CA VAL A 176 -10.80 2.21 -13.55
C VAL A 176 -9.47 2.71 -14.10
N ALA A 177 -9.46 3.90 -14.70
CA ALA A 177 -8.23 4.50 -15.18
C ALA A 177 -7.39 5.03 -14.02
N GLU A 178 -6.09 4.72 -14.04
CA GLU A 178 -5.10 5.32 -13.16
C GLU A 178 -4.78 6.75 -13.59
N ASP A 179 -4.55 7.63 -12.61
CA ASP A 179 -4.05 8.97 -12.88
C ASP A 179 -2.62 8.88 -13.40
N PRO A 180 -2.23 9.68 -14.42
CA PRO A 180 -0.84 9.79 -14.83
C PRO A 180 -0.02 10.40 -13.67
N ILE A 181 0.93 9.65 -13.12
CA ILE A 181 1.84 10.16 -12.08
C ILE A 181 3.24 10.35 -12.64
N ALA A 182 3.72 11.60 -12.64
CA ALA A 182 5.08 11.94 -13.05
C ALA A 182 6.06 11.79 -11.87
N TYR A 183 6.71 10.62 -11.79
CA TYR A 183 7.90 10.42 -10.95
C TYR A 183 9.02 9.71 -11.72
N THR A 184 10.26 10.12 -11.43
CA THR A 184 11.46 9.34 -11.72
C THR A 184 11.31 7.98 -11.05
N HIS A 185 11.44 6.89 -11.80
CA HIS A 185 11.65 5.56 -11.24
C HIS A 185 12.83 5.60 -10.26
N THR A 186 12.55 5.68 -8.95
CA THR A 186 13.47 5.13 -7.97
C THR A 186 13.45 3.64 -8.22
N GLN A 187 14.61 3.06 -8.53
CA GLN A 187 14.76 1.63 -8.75
C GLN A 187 14.03 0.89 -7.63
N LYS A 188 13.15 -0.04 -8.03
CA LYS A 188 12.72 -1.13 -7.16
C LYS A 188 13.98 -1.66 -6.47
N GLU A 189 14.11 -1.46 -5.16
CA GLU A 189 14.67 -2.56 -4.38
C GLU A 189 13.70 -3.72 -4.62
N GLU A 190 14.16 -4.70 -5.40
CA GLU A 190 13.39 -5.86 -5.81
C GLU A 190 12.87 -6.60 -4.56
N VAL A 191 11.63 -6.30 -4.18
CA VAL A 191 10.79 -7.34 -3.59
C VAL A 191 10.54 -8.34 -4.73
N PRO A 192 10.81 -9.64 -4.56
CA PRO A 192 10.75 -10.61 -5.64
C PRO A 192 9.37 -10.59 -6.32
N THR A 193 9.28 -9.94 -7.48
CA THR A 193 8.20 -10.17 -8.42
C THR A 193 8.47 -11.53 -9.05
N ALA A 194 7.76 -12.55 -8.57
CA ALA A 194 7.49 -13.71 -9.40
C ALA A 194 6.59 -13.26 -10.55
N GLN A 195 7.19 -12.72 -11.62
CA GLN A 195 6.68 -12.66 -13.00
C GLN A 195 7.61 -11.80 -13.86
N ASP A 196 8.81 -12.31 -14.16
CA ASP A 196 9.32 -12.19 -15.52
C ASP A 196 8.56 -13.24 -16.35
N ALA A 197 7.55 -12.81 -17.09
CA ALA A 197 6.96 -13.65 -18.12
C ALA A 197 6.31 -12.79 -19.20
N THR A 198 7.08 -12.52 -20.26
CA THR A 198 6.66 -12.89 -21.61
C THR A 198 7.92 -13.28 -22.41
N PRO A 199 7.82 -14.19 -23.39
CA PRO A 199 7.63 -15.62 -23.22
C PRO A 199 8.84 -16.35 -23.84
N ASN A 200 9.69 -16.95 -23.01
CA ASN A 200 10.64 -17.96 -23.48
C ASN A 200 10.32 -19.26 -22.73
N ALA A 201 10.07 -20.33 -23.49
CA ALA A 201 9.54 -21.60 -23.01
C ALA A 201 10.21 -22.09 -21.71
N PRO A 202 9.44 -22.64 -20.73
CA PRO A 202 9.99 -23.01 -19.43
C PRO A 202 10.93 -24.22 -19.56
N ASP A 203 12.20 -24.02 -19.21
CA ASP A 203 13.13 -25.08 -18.85
C ASP A 203 12.68 -25.65 -17.50
N ALA A 204 12.38 -26.96 -17.48
CA ALA A 204 11.98 -27.72 -16.30
C ALA A 204 12.94 -27.56 -15.11
N ASN A 205 14.22 -27.28 -15.36
CA ASN A 205 15.23 -27.06 -14.33
C ASN A 205 15.04 -25.73 -13.56
N SER A 206 14.43 -24.71 -14.18
CA SER A 206 14.18 -23.42 -13.51
C SER A 206 13.04 -23.51 -12.49
N GLU A 207 12.02 -24.31 -12.77
CA GLU A 207 10.84 -24.44 -11.93
C GLU A 207 11.12 -25.27 -10.67
N ILE A 208 11.90 -26.35 -10.79
CA ILE A 208 12.33 -27.16 -9.65
C ILE A 208 13.19 -26.34 -8.67
N VAL A 209 14.12 -25.52 -9.18
CA VAL A 209 14.98 -24.68 -8.33
C VAL A 209 14.14 -23.65 -7.55
N ARG A 210 13.11 -23.07 -8.17
CA ARG A 210 12.20 -22.14 -7.49
C ARG A 210 11.42 -22.83 -6.37
N LYS A 211 10.82 -23.99 -6.65
CA LYS A 211 10.05 -24.76 -5.66
C LYS A 211 10.93 -25.30 -4.51
N LEU A 212 12.20 -25.64 -4.78
CA LEU A 212 13.16 -26.01 -3.73
C LEU A 212 13.49 -24.84 -2.80
N LYS A 213 13.55 -23.62 -3.33
CA LYS A 213 13.77 -22.41 -2.54
C LYS A 213 12.57 -22.10 -1.66
N GLU A 214 11.36 -22.21 -2.20
CA GLU A 214 10.10 -22.05 -1.44
C GLU A 214 10.01 -23.07 -0.28
N LEU A 215 10.36 -24.33 -0.51
CA LEU A 215 10.40 -25.34 0.56
C LEU A 215 11.42 -25.00 1.66
N ALA A 216 12.57 -24.42 1.29
CA ALA A 216 13.60 -24.04 2.26
C ALA A 216 13.14 -22.87 3.13
N GLU A 217 12.47 -21.89 2.51
CA GLU A 217 11.86 -20.77 3.22
C GLU A 217 10.76 -21.25 4.19
N LEU A 218 9.93 -22.21 3.79
CA LEU A 218 8.90 -22.80 4.67
C LEU A 218 9.50 -23.50 5.91
N LYS A 219 10.66 -24.15 5.74
CA LYS A 219 11.40 -24.76 6.85
C LYS A 219 11.99 -23.69 7.77
N ASP A 220 12.61 -22.65 7.21
CA ASP A 220 13.21 -21.55 7.98
C ASP A 220 12.16 -20.75 8.76
N MET A 221 10.94 -20.66 8.22
CA MET A 221 9.77 -20.07 8.89
C MET A 221 9.13 -21.00 9.95
N GLY A 222 9.59 -22.25 10.08
CA GLY A 222 9.05 -23.24 11.01
C GLY A 222 7.66 -23.74 10.65
N VAL A 223 7.24 -23.59 9.38
CA VAL A 223 5.94 -24.04 8.87
C VAL A 223 5.94 -25.55 8.61
N ILE A 224 7.10 -26.10 8.23
CA ILE A 224 7.35 -27.52 8.03
C ILE A 224 8.58 -27.93 8.83
N ASP A 225 8.62 -29.19 9.28
CA ASP A 225 9.78 -29.72 9.98
C ASP A 225 10.85 -30.29 9.03
N ASP A 226 12.00 -30.69 9.59
CA ASP A 226 13.13 -31.24 8.83
C ASP A 226 12.79 -32.51 8.05
N GLU A 227 11.87 -33.32 8.57
CA GLU A 227 11.45 -34.59 8.00
C GLU A 227 10.48 -34.36 6.84
N GLU A 228 9.52 -33.46 7.02
CA GLU A 228 8.58 -33.00 5.99
C GLU A 228 9.30 -32.31 4.84
N PHE A 229 10.28 -31.45 5.14
CA PHE A 229 11.12 -30.81 4.12
C PHE A 229 11.88 -31.85 3.28
N ALA A 230 12.45 -32.88 3.92
CA ALA A 230 13.16 -33.94 3.22
C ALA A 230 12.23 -34.75 2.30
N GLN A 231 11.02 -35.08 2.76
CA GLN A 231 10.03 -35.81 1.96
C GLN A 231 9.54 -34.98 0.76
N MET A 232 9.24 -33.69 0.96
CA MET A 232 8.76 -32.80 -0.09
C MET A 232 9.86 -32.54 -1.13
N LYS A 233 11.10 -32.31 -0.70
CA LYS A 233 12.27 -32.18 -1.59
C LYS A 233 12.48 -33.43 -2.44
N ALA A 234 12.37 -34.63 -1.86
CA ALA A 234 12.54 -35.88 -2.58
C ALA A 234 11.45 -36.09 -3.65
N ARG A 235 10.18 -35.87 -3.30
CA ARG A 235 9.05 -35.93 -4.25
C ARG A 235 9.18 -34.90 -5.37
N LEU A 236 9.65 -33.71 -5.05
CA LEU A 236 9.84 -32.63 -6.01
C LEU A 236 10.92 -32.99 -7.04
N ILE A 237 12.02 -33.60 -6.61
CA ILE A 237 13.09 -34.07 -7.51
C ILE A 237 12.61 -35.25 -8.37
N GLU A 238 11.77 -36.13 -7.82
CA GLU A 238 11.21 -37.28 -8.54
C GLU A 238 10.25 -36.87 -9.66
N ASN A 239 9.41 -35.85 -9.43
CA ASN A 239 8.44 -35.36 -10.41
C ASN A 239 9.05 -34.60 -11.60
N TYR A 240 10.34 -34.27 -11.54
CA TYR A 240 11.07 -33.51 -12.57
C TYR A 240 12.23 -34.31 -13.19
N LYS A 241 12.27 -35.63 -12.94
CA LYS A 241 13.18 -36.57 -13.61
C LYS A 241 12.71 -36.96 -15.00
#